data_AF-A0A6H2A5Y0-F1
#
_entry.id   AF-A0A6H2A5Y0-F1
#
_cell.length_a   1.000
_cell.length_b   1.000
_cell.length_c   1.000
_cell.angle_alpha   90.00
_cell.angle_beta   90.00
_cell.angle_gamma   90.00
#
_symmetry.space_group_name_H-M   'P 1'
#
loop_
_entity.id
_entity.type
_entity.pdbx_description
1 polymer ?
#
loop_
_entity_poly.entity_id
_entity_poly.type
_entity_poly.pdbx_seq_one_letter_code
_entity_poly.pdbx_strand_id
1 'polypeptide(L)'
;MKKQGKPASTKNLPAKPLKKQLGKTKGDLKRRARRIVKAVVEGKTEMQALKEAGYSDTYIHSGKRDILSNPVIKQTFTEVLEKAGLSDSYLVERIKQLSEAKETKFFQEKGIVIETREVEALGIQSNMIEFATKLKGHLVEKHIFPDEKGRPQRIDGGIFSDPERAARLIYLIQQAQKRDEEAKK
;
A
#
# COMPACT_ATOMS: atom_id res chain seq x y z
N MET A 1 -18.52 -51.35 41.55
CA MET A 1 -17.64 -50.22 41.93
C MET A 1 -17.42 -49.34 40.70
N LYS A 2 -17.82 -48.06 40.76
CA LYS A 2 -17.68 -47.07 39.68
C LYS A 2 -16.21 -46.63 39.56
N LYS A 3 -15.53 -46.87 38.44
CA LYS A 3 -14.25 -46.22 38.15
C LYS A 3 -14.52 -44.89 37.44
N GLN A 4 -14.31 -43.82 38.19
CA GLN A 4 -14.35 -42.44 37.73
C GLN A 4 -13.22 -42.19 36.71
N GLY A 5 -13.54 -41.43 35.65
CA GLY A 5 -12.58 -41.00 34.65
C GLY A 5 -11.53 -40.03 35.20
N LYS A 6 -10.36 -39.99 34.53
CA LYS A 6 -9.42 -38.86 34.64
C LYS A 6 -9.20 -38.25 33.24
N PRO A 7 -9.25 -36.91 33.14
CA PRO A 7 -9.23 -36.17 31.88
C PRO A 7 -7.84 -36.06 31.26
N ALA A 8 -7.85 -35.71 29.98
CA ALA A 8 -6.73 -35.58 29.04
C ALA A 8 -5.47 -34.88 29.60
N SER A 9 -4.33 -35.56 29.48
CA SER A 9 -3.00 -34.97 29.65
C SER A 9 -2.51 -34.39 28.31
N THR A 10 -2.98 -33.20 27.95
CA THR A 10 -2.33 -32.35 26.94
C THR A 10 -1.53 -31.25 27.65
N LYS A 11 -0.41 -31.63 28.28
CA LYS A 11 0.55 -30.66 28.81
C LYS A 11 1.96 -30.99 28.36
N ASN A 12 2.35 -30.40 27.24
CA ASN A 12 3.60 -29.64 27.06
C ASN A 12 3.86 -29.44 25.56
N LEU A 13 3.28 -28.38 24.99
CA LEU A 13 3.80 -27.78 23.77
C LEU A 13 4.78 -26.67 24.18
N PRO A 14 6.11 -26.85 24.07
CA PRO A 14 7.02 -25.73 24.16
C PRO A 14 7.01 -24.96 22.82
N ALA A 15 6.23 -23.89 22.72
CA ALA A 15 6.28 -22.93 21.60
C ALA A 15 5.83 -21.55 22.09
N LYS A 16 6.49 -20.41 21.81
CA LYS A 16 7.25 -20.01 20.62
C LYS A 16 8.45 -19.13 21.03
N PRO A 17 9.64 -19.29 20.42
CA PRO A 17 10.69 -18.27 20.52
C PRO A 17 10.26 -16.95 19.86
N LEU A 18 10.66 -15.85 20.50
CA LEU A 18 10.26 -14.47 20.24
C LEU A 18 10.46 -14.02 18.78
N LYS A 19 9.45 -13.32 18.23
CA LYS A 19 9.52 -12.61 16.94
C LYS A 19 10.67 -11.59 16.97
N LYS A 20 11.82 -11.90 16.36
CA LYS A 20 12.87 -10.91 16.06
C LYS A 20 13.30 -11.04 14.62
N GLN A 21 12.72 -10.26 13.71
CA GLN A 21 13.39 -9.92 12.45
C GLN A 21 13.15 -8.47 12.01
N LEU A 22 13.76 -7.53 12.72
CA LEU A 22 14.10 -6.19 12.22
C LEU A 22 15.53 -5.85 12.66
N GLY A 23 16.52 -6.46 12.00
CA GLY A 23 17.96 -6.33 12.33
C GLY A 23 18.34 -6.84 13.73
N LYS A 24 19.58 -7.31 13.92
CA LYS A 24 20.07 -7.55 15.30
C LYS A 24 20.43 -6.24 15.97
N THR A 25 20.84 -5.24 15.18
CA THR A 25 21.23 -3.89 15.59
C THR A 25 20.55 -2.81 14.74
N LYS A 26 20.54 -1.55 15.22
CA LYS A 26 20.10 -0.38 14.44
C LYS A 26 20.90 -0.23 13.13
N GLY A 27 22.19 -0.55 13.17
CA GLY A 27 23.07 -0.51 11.99
C GLY A 27 22.66 -1.52 10.93
N ASP A 28 22.31 -2.75 11.33
CA ASP A 28 21.81 -3.77 10.40
C ASP A 28 20.51 -3.32 9.73
N LEU A 29 19.61 -2.72 10.51
CA LEU A 29 18.34 -2.22 10.00
C LEU A 29 18.55 -1.11 8.97
N LYS A 30 19.44 -0.14 9.24
CA LYS A 30 19.78 0.92 8.29
C LYS A 30 20.43 0.36 7.01
N ARG A 31 21.31 -0.65 7.14
CA ARG A 31 21.91 -1.32 5.98
C ARG A 31 20.86 -2.04 5.12
N ARG A 32 19.92 -2.76 5.75
CA ARG A 32 18.80 -3.41 5.04
C ARG A 32 17.86 -2.39 4.41
N ALA A 33 17.53 -1.32 5.12
CA ALA A 33 16.72 -0.22 4.60
C ALA A 33 17.29 0.33 3.29
N ARG A 34 18.60 0.64 3.27
CA ARG A 34 19.28 1.11 2.05
C ARG A 34 19.18 0.12 0.89
N ARG A 35 19.26 -1.19 1.15
CA ARG A 35 19.11 -2.23 0.12
C ARG A 35 17.68 -2.28 -0.43
N ILE A 36 16.67 -2.22 0.45
CA ILE A 36 15.26 -2.17 0.04
C ILE A 36 15.06 -0.96 -0.87
N VAL A 37 15.46 0.22 -0.40
CA VAL A 37 15.26 1.48 -1.12
C VAL A 37 15.96 1.43 -2.48
N LYS A 38 17.21 0.96 -2.53
CA LYS A 38 17.96 0.80 -3.79
C LYS A 38 17.23 -0.10 -4.78
N ALA A 39 16.76 -1.27 -4.34
CA ALA A 39 16.03 -2.21 -5.18
C ALA A 39 14.70 -1.61 -5.70
N VAL A 40 13.99 -0.84 -4.88
CA VAL A 40 12.75 -0.15 -5.29
C VAL A 40 13.06 0.92 -6.35
N VAL A 41 14.13 1.69 -6.18
CA VAL A 41 14.58 2.68 -7.18
C VAL A 41 14.98 2.02 -8.50
N GLU A 42 15.53 0.81 -8.45
CA GLU A 42 15.81 -0.03 -9.63
C GLU A 42 14.54 -0.62 -10.29
N GLY A 43 13.34 -0.28 -9.79
CA GLY A 43 12.05 -0.73 -10.35
C GLY A 43 11.62 -2.12 -9.90
N LYS A 44 12.29 -2.72 -8.91
CA LYS A 44 11.92 -4.04 -8.39
C LYS A 44 10.65 -3.94 -7.54
N THR A 45 9.86 -5.01 -7.57
CA THR A 45 8.68 -5.13 -6.71
C THR A 45 9.06 -5.14 -5.23
N GLU A 46 8.14 -4.75 -4.35
CA GLU A 46 8.38 -4.74 -2.90
C GLU A 46 8.88 -6.09 -2.37
N MET A 47 8.36 -7.20 -2.89
CA MET A 47 8.77 -8.54 -2.47
C MET A 47 10.20 -8.86 -2.90
N GLN A 48 10.58 -8.52 -4.13
CA GLN A 48 11.95 -8.68 -4.62
C GLN A 48 12.92 -7.80 -3.81
N ALA A 49 12.55 -6.55 -3.55
CA ALA A 49 13.37 -5.63 -2.75
C ALA A 49 13.61 -6.15 -1.33
N LEU A 50 12.59 -6.72 -0.69
CA LEU A 50 12.72 -7.34 0.63
C LEU A 50 13.55 -8.62 0.60
N LYS A 51 13.41 -9.44 -0.44
CA LYS A 51 14.22 -10.65 -0.63
C LYS A 51 15.71 -10.31 -0.79
N GLU A 52 16.03 -9.30 -1.60
CA GLU A 52 17.40 -8.79 -1.77
C GLU A 52 17.97 -8.15 -0.50
N ALA A 53 17.12 -7.55 0.32
CA ALA A 53 17.51 -7.05 1.63
C ALA A 53 17.78 -8.18 2.66
N GLY A 54 17.53 -9.44 2.31
CA GLY A 54 17.84 -10.62 3.11
C GLY A 54 16.73 -10.99 4.11
N TYR A 55 15.48 -10.63 3.84
CA TYR A 55 14.33 -11.17 4.56
C TYR A 55 13.92 -12.53 4.00
N SER A 56 13.47 -13.43 4.88
CA SER A 56 12.99 -14.75 4.45
C SER A 56 11.62 -14.64 3.78
N ASP A 57 11.35 -15.50 2.80
CA ASP A 57 10.08 -15.49 2.06
C ASP A 57 8.88 -15.62 3.02
N THR A 58 8.94 -16.49 4.03
CA THR A 58 7.88 -16.64 5.04
C THR A 58 7.60 -15.34 5.83
N TYR A 59 8.66 -14.59 6.17
CA TYR A 59 8.54 -13.34 6.90
C TYR A 59 8.05 -12.19 6.00
N ILE A 60 8.42 -12.20 4.71
CA ILE A 60 7.90 -11.24 3.73
C ILE A 60 6.38 -11.39 3.60
N HIS A 61 5.87 -12.60 3.39
CA HIS A 61 4.43 -12.83 3.20
C HIS A 61 3.59 -12.43 4.42
N SER A 62 4.11 -12.65 5.64
CA SER A 62 3.39 -12.36 6.88
C SER A 62 3.63 -10.97 7.46
N GLY A 63 4.78 -10.35 7.15
CA GLY A 63 5.28 -9.15 7.83
C GLY A 63 5.71 -8.02 6.91
N LYS A 64 5.49 -8.11 5.58
CA LYS A 64 5.86 -7.05 4.60
C LYS A 64 5.49 -5.65 5.09
N ARG A 65 4.26 -5.48 5.55
CA ARG A 65 3.75 -4.18 5.98
C ARG A 65 4.45 -3.66 7.24
N ASP A 66 4.76 -4.52 8.19
CA ASP A 66 5.47 -4.14 9.41
C ASP A 66 6.93 -3.73 9.08
N ILE A 67 7.54 -4.40 8.10
CA ILE A 67 8.88 -4.05 7.61
C ILE A 67 8.85 -2.68 6.94
N LEU A 68 7.95 -2.47 5.98
CA LEU A 68 7.86 -1.21 5.22
C LEU A 68 7.36 -0.03 6.05
N SER A 69 6.55 -0.29 7.08
CA SER A 69 6.07 0.76 7.98
C SER A 69 7.11 1.19 9.03
N ASN A 70 8.23 0.46 9.13
CA ASN A 70 9.28 0.77 10.09
C ASN A 70 9.84 2.20 9.89
N PRO A 71 9.90 3.03 10.95
CA PRO A 71 10.36 4.42 10.85
C PRO A 71 11.75 4.58 10.24
N VAL A 72 12.69 3.67 10.54
CA VAL A 72 14.07 3.73 10.01
C VAL A 72 14.08 3.49 8.51
N ILE A 73 13.23 2.57 8.02
CA ILE A 73 13.10 2.28 6.60
C ILE A 73 12.47 3.47 5.88
N LYS A 74 11.38 4.03 6.42
CA LYS A 74 10.74 5.24 5.88
C LYS A 74 11.70 6.42 5.80
N GLN A 75 12.41 6.71 6.89
CA GLN A 75 13.39 7.80 6.93
C GLN A 75 14.52 7.57 5.92
N THR A 76 15.02 6.34 5.78
CA THR A 76 16.06 6.03 4.79
C THR A 76 15.52 6.21 3.36
N PHE A 77 14.25 5.89 3.11
CA PHE A 77 13.61 6.12 1.82
C PHE A 77 13.54 7.62 1.50
N THR A 78 13.08 8.44 2.45
CA THR A 78 13.06 9.91 2.32
C THR A 78 14.47 10.47 2.08
N GLU A 79 15.47 10.06 2.87
CA GLU A 79 16.87 10.50 2.69
C GLU A 79 17.41 10.19 1.28
N VAL A 80 17.02 9.05 0.70
CA VAL A 80 17.47 8.67 -0.65
C VAL A 80 16.74 9.47 -1.73
N LEU A 81 15.44 9.69 -1.57
CA LEU A 81 14.66 10.53 -2.50
C LEU A 81 15.18 11.97 -2.51
N GLU A 82 15.42 12.55 -1.34
CA GLU A 82 16.00 13.90 -1.23
C GLU A 82 17.37 13.98 -1.93
N LYS A 83 18.24 12.99 -1.73
CA LYS A 83 19.53 12.91 -2.42
C LYS A 83 19.41 12.75 -3.93
N ALA A 84 18.33 12.13 -4.40
CA ALA A 84 18.03 12.01 -5.83
C ALA A 84 17.41 13.31 -6.41
N GLY A 85 17.22 14.36 -5.60
CA GLY A 85 16.62 15.63 -6.02
C GLY A 85 15.10 15.66 -5.92
N LEU A 86 14.46 14.60 -5.42
CA LEU A 86 13.03 14.55 -5.11
C LEU A 86 12.77 15.16 -3.72
N SER A 87 13.18 16.41 -3.54
CA SER A 87 12.90 17.17 -2.31
C SER A 87 11.45 17.66 -2.30
N ASP A 88 10.96 18.00 -1.10
CA ASP A 88 9.65 18.62 -0.95
C ASP A 88 9.53 19.93 -1.74
N SER A 89 10.61 20.71 -1.81
CA SER A 89 10.66 21.95 -2.59
C SER A 89 10.48 21.68 -4.09
N TYR A 90 11.14 20.64 -4.62
CA TYR A 90 10.99 20.22 -6.01
C TYR A 90 9.57 19.75 -6.31
N LEU A 91 8.98 18.95 -5.40
CA LEU A 91 7.59 18.50 -5.56
C LEU A 91 6.60 19.66 -5.57
N VAL A 92 6.76 20.65 -4.68
CA VAL A 92 5.90 21.84 -4.64
C VAL A 92 6.02 22.64 -5.93
N GLU A 93 7.23 22.84 -6.44
CA GLU A 93 7.46 23.55 -7.70
C GLU A 93 6.81 22.82 -8.87
N ARG A 94 6.96 21.50 -8.94
CA ARG A 94 6.34 20.68 -9.99
C ARG A 94 4.83 20.67 -9.94
N ILE A 95 4.24 20.57 -8.74
CA ILE A 95 2.79 20.65 -8.56
C ILE A 95 2.28 22.01 -9.04
N LYS A 96 2.95 23.11 -8.66
CA LYS A 96 2.59 24.46 -9.13
C LYS A 96 2.64 24.55 -10.66
N GLN A 97 3.75 24.12 -11.26
CA GLN A 97 3.92 24.15 -12.71
C GLN A 97 2.83 23.36 -13.44
N LEU A 98 2.54 22.14 -12.99
CA LEU A 98 1.56 21.28 -13.66
C LEU A 98 0.11 21.69 -13.36
N SER A 99 -0.14 22.42 -12.26
CA SER A 99 -1.46 23.01 -11.98
C SER A 99 -1.84 24.13 -12.96
N GLU A 100 -0.87 24.68 -13.68
CA GLU A 100 -1.06 25.70 -14.72
C GLU A 100 -0.78 25.14 -16.13
N ALA A 101 -0.71 23.81 -16.28
CA ALA A 101 -0.34 23.17 -17.53
C ALA A 101 -1.32 23.50 -18.67
N LYS A 102 -0.76 23.75 -19.85
CA LYS A 102 -1.50 23.94 -21.11
C LYS A 102 -1.15 22.82 -22.07
N GLU A 103 -2.10 22.43 -22.89
CA GLU A 103 -1.95 21.46 -23.97
C GLU A 103 -2.30 22.10 -25.31
N THR A 104 -1.62 21.65 -26.36
CA THR A 104 -1.91 22.09 -27.72
C THR A 104 -2.98 21.19 -28.32
N LYS A 105 -4.13 21.76 -28.68
CA LYS A 105 -5.19 21.04 -29.39
C LYS A 105 -5.15 21.34 -30.88
N PHE A 106 -5.20 20.27 -31.66
CA PHE A 106 -5.29 20.32 -33.11
C PHE A 106 -6.74 20.08 -33.52
N PHE A 107 -7.35 21.08 -34.16
CA PHE A 107 -8.67 20.94 -34.75
C PHE A 107 -8.51 20.49 -36.19
N GLN A 108 -9.09 19.35 -36.50
CA GLN A 108 -8.99 18.72 -37.81
C GLN A 108 -10.36 18.60 -38.43
N GLU A 109 -10.47 18.95 -39.71
CA GLU A 109 -11.64 18.64 -40.52
C GLU A 109 -11.16 17.89 -41.76
N LYS A 110 -11.75 16.71 -42.01
CA LYS A 110 -11.40 15.85 -43.17
C LYS A 110 -9.90 15.52 -43.28
N GLY A 111 -9.21 15.38 -42.14
CA GLY A 111 -7.79 15.02 -42.09
C GLY A 111 -6.82 16.19 -42.33
N ILE A 112 -7.33 17.41 -42.45
CA ILE A 112 -6.51 18.63 -42.54
C ILE A 112 -6.58 19.35 -41.19
N VAL A 113 -5.42 19.66 -40.61
CA VAL A 113 -5.33 20.50 -39.41
C VAL A 113 -5.68 21.94 -39.81
N ILE A 114 -6.84 22.41 -39.36
CA ILE A 114 -7.35 23.76 -39.69
C ILE A 114 -6.84 24.78 -38.68
N GLU A 115 -6.80 24.40 -37.40
CA GLU A 115 -6.47 25.32 -36.33
C GLU A 115 -5.66 24.59 -35.26
N THR A 116 -4.66 25.30 -34.72
CA THR A 116 -3.88 24.86 -33.58
C THR A 116 -4.03 25.91 -32.49
N ARG A 117 -4.53 25.51 -31.32
CA ARG A 117 -4.72 26.41 -30.20
C ARG A 117 -4.15 25.83 -28.92
N GLU A 118 -3.47 26.65 -28.15
CA GLU A 118 -3.13 26.32 -26.77
C GLU A 118 -4.36 26.46 -25.88
N VAL A 119 -4.70 25.38 -25.19
CA VAL A 119 -5.85 25.30 -24.29
C VAL A 119 -5.34 24.79 -22.94
N GLU A 120 -6.02 25.14 -21.86
CA GLU A 120 -5.71 24.59 -20.54
C GLU A 120 -5.85 23.07 -20.54
N ALA A 121 -4.83 22.38 -20.02
CA ALA A 121 -4.82 20.94 -19.90
C ALA A 121 -5.59 20.52 -18.64
N LEU A 122 -6.91 20.76 -18.62
CA LEU A 122 -7.76 20.60 -17.43
C LEU A 122 -7.62 19.23 -16.74
N GLY A 123 -7.39 18.16 -17.51
CA GLY A 123 -7.15 16.82 -16.96
C GLY A 123 -5.81 16.69 -16.21
N ILE A 124 -4.76 17.35 -16.70
CA ILE A 124 -3.46 17.38 -15.99
C ILE A 124 -3.60 18.23 -14.73
N GLN A 125 -4.23 19.40 -14.86
CA GLN A 125 -4.42 20.32 -13.74
C GLN A 125 -5.27 19.68 -12.62
N SER A 126 -6.37 19.01 -12.95
CA SER A 126 -7.24 18.34 -11.97
C SER A 126 -6.49 17.21 -11.24
N ASN A 127 -5.74 16.38 -11.97
CA ASN A 127 -4.93 15.31 -11.39
C ASN A 127 -3.87 15.85 -10.41
N MET A 128 -3.29 17.01 -10.70
CA MET A 128 -2.31 17.64 -9.80
C MET A 128 -2.94 18.24 -8.55
N ILE A 129 -4.13 18.84 -8.68
CA ILE A 129 -4.90 19.31 -7.52
C ILE A 129 -5.28 18.12 -6.63
N GLU A 130 -5.72 17.01 -7.23
CA GLU A 130 -6.01 15.77 -6.52
C GLU A 130 -4.77 15.24 -5.79
N PHE A 131 -3.62 15.19 -6.47
CA PHE A 131 -2.37 14.76 -5.87
C PHE A 131 -1.94 15.67 -4.70
N ALA A 132 -2.03 16.99 -4.87
CA ALA A 132 -1.71 17.97 -3.83
C ALA A 132 -2.62 17.83 -2.60
N THR A 133 -3.92 17.59 -2.81
CA THR A 133 -4.88 17.37 -1.72
C THR A 133 -4.67 16.04 -1.00
N LYS A 134 -4.24 14.98 -1.71
CA LYS A 134 -3.80 13.71 -1.10
C LYS A 134 -2.55 13.90 -0.25
N LEU A 135 -1.54 14.63 -0.74
CA LEU A 135 -0.31 14.91 0.00
C LEU A 135 -0.58 15.70 1.30
N LYS A 136 -1.50 16.67 1.27
CA LYS A 136 -1.92 17.42 2.46
C LYS A 136 -2.86 16.64 3.39
N GLY A 137 -3.30 15.45 2.99
CA GLY A 137 -4.26 14.64 3.74
C GLY A 137 -5.69 15.18 3.75
N HIS A 138 -6.02 16.12 2.87
CA HIS A 138 -7.39 16.64 2.73
C HIS A 138 -8.30 15.69 1.95
N LEU A 139 -7.72 14.91 1.03
CA LEU A 139 -8.44 13.92 0.25
C LEU A 139 -8.13 12.51 0.76
N VAL A 140 -9.14 11.84 1.29
CA VAL A 140 -9.08 10.45 1.75
C VAL A 140 -9.94 9.61 0.82
N GLU A 141 -9.34 8.62 0.16
CA GLU A 141 -10.05 7.66 -0.67
C GLU A 141 -10.98 6.80 0.20
N LYS A 142 -12.27 6.89 -0.07
CA LYS A 142 -13.31 6.16 0.66
C LYS A 142 -13.67 4.90 -0.12
N HIS A 143 -13.49 3.74 0.50
CA HIS A 143 -14.03 2.48 -0.01
C HIS A 143 -15.29 2.11 0.78
N ILE A 144 -16.39 1.96 0.06
CA ILE A 144 -17.66 1.48 0.60
C ILE A 144 -17.74 -0.01 0.33
N PHE A 145 -17.89 -0.81 1.38
CA PHE A 145 -18.09 -2.25 1.27
C PHE A 145 -19.51 -2.62 1.72
N PRO A 146 -20.21 -3.53 1.03
CA PRO A 146 -21.49 -4.02 1.50
C PRO A 146 -21.30 -4.95 2.70
N ASP A 147 -22.12 -4.76 3.73
CA ASP A 147 -22.19 -5.60 4.92
C ASP A 147 -22.86 -6.95 4.64
N GLU A 148 -22.92 -7.84 5.65
CA GLU A 148 -23.61 -9.14 5.58
C GLU A 148 -25.07 -9.05 5.08
N LYS A 149 -25.71 -7.90 5.29
CA LYS A 149 -27.10 -7.59 4.87
C LYS A 149 -27.18 -6.70 3.62
N GLY A 150 -26.09 -6.53 2.87
CA GLY A 150 -26.03 -5.71 1.66
C GLY A 150 -26.07 -4.19 1.90
N ARG A 151 -25.95 -3.73 3.16
CA ARG A 151 -25.95 -2.30 3.49
C ARG A 151 -24.56 -1.72 3.30
N PRO A 152 -24.40 -0.50 2.74
CA PRO A 152 -23.09 0.11 2.59
C PRO A 152 -22.48 0.42 3.96
N GLN A 153 -21.40 -0.27 4.33
CA GLN A 153 -20.59 0.10 5.48
C GLN A 153 -19.54 1.13 5.06
N ARG A 154 -19.49 2.22 5.83
CA ARG A 154 -18.47 3.24 5.73
C ARG A 154 -17.23 2.77 6.49
N ILE A 155 -16.10 2.70 5.81
CA ILE A 155 -14.81 2.51 6.46
C ILE A 155 -14.04 3.82 6.31
N ASP A 156 -14.12 4.66 7.34
CA ASP A 156 -13.25 5.82 7.45
C ASP A 156 -11.88 5.34 7.97
N GLY A 157 -10.81 5.67 7.23
CA GLY A 157 -9.42 5.29 7.52
C GLY A 157 -8.88 4.12 6.70
N GLY A 158 -7.58 4.12 6.44
CA GLY A 158 -6.90 3.15 5.58
C GLY A 158 -7.20 1.70 5.98
N ILE A 159 -7.72 0.92 5.02
CA ILE A 159 -8.28 -0.44 5.11
C ILE A 159 -7.48 -1.42 6.00
N PHE A 160 -6.18 -1.19 6.17
CA PHE A 160 -5.26 -2.14 6.79
C PHE A 160 -4.91 -1.84 8.25
N SER A 161 -5.18 -0.67 8.86
CA SER A 161 -4.67 -0.34 10.21
C SER A 161 -5.22 -1.20 11.36
N ASP A 162 -6.22 -2.03 11.10
CA ASP A 162 -6.96 -2.76 12.12
C ASP A 162 -7.06 -4.26 11.76
N PRO A 163 -6.45 -5.17 12.56
CA PRO A 163 -6.46 -6.61 12.31
C PRO A 163 -7.87 -7.21 12.24
N GLU A 164 -8.81 -6.64 12.99
CA GLU A 164 -10.21 -7.07 13.00
C GLU A 164 -10.90 -6.72 11.66
N ARG A 165 -10.53 -5.59 11.05
CA ARG A 165 -11.03 -5.20 9.71
C ARG A 165 -10.52 -6.13 8.61
N ALA A 166 -9.26 -6.55 8.67
CA ALA A 166 -8.69 -7.49 7.71
C ALA A 166 -9.33 -8.88 7.82
N ALA A 167 -9.59 -9.37 9.04
CA ALA A 167 -10.28 -10.63 9.27
C ALA A 167 -11.73 -10.58 8.74
N ARG A 168 -12.42 -9.46 8.94
CA ARG A 168 -13.79 -9.25 8.44
C ARG A 168 -13.84 -9.20 6.90
N LEU A 169 -12.84 -8.61 6.27
CA LEU A 169 -12.71 -8.58 4.81
C LEU A 169 -12.53 -9.98 4.21
N ILE A 170 -11.65 -10.79 4.78
CA ILE A 170 -11.42 -12.18 4.34
C ILE A 170 -12.71 -12.99 4.46
N TYR A 171 -13.44 -12.83 5.56
CA TYR A 171 -14.71 -13.51 5.78
C TYR A 171 -15.78 -13.13 4.73
N LEU A 172 -15.92 -11.84 4.41
CA LEU A 172 -16.88 -11.38 3.40
C LEU A 172 -16.55 -11.90 1.98
N ILE A 173 -15.25 -11.96 1.62
CA ILE A 173 -14.80 -12.52 0.33
C ILE A 173 -15.17 -14.02 0.25
N GLN A 174 -14.93 -14.79 1.31
CA GLN A 174 -15.26 -16.22 1.35
C GLN A 174 -16.77 -16.47 1.25
N GLN A 175 -17.59 -15.60 1.85
CA GLN A 175 -19.05 -15.71 1.76
C GLN A 175 -19.58 -15.37 0.36
N ALA A 176 -19.01 -14.36 -0.31
CA ALA A 176 -19.37 -14.02 -1.69
C ALA A 176 -19.07 -15.17 -2.66
N GLN A 177 -17.90 -15.81 -2.52
CA GLN A 177 -17.52 -16.97 -3.34
C GLN A 177 -18.50 -18.14 -3.18
N LYS A 178 -18.93 -18.42 -1.94
CA LYS A 178 -19.94 -19.48 -1.68
C LYS A 178 -21.28 -19.18 -2.33
N ARG A 179 -21.74 -17.92 -2.31
CA ARG A 179 -23.01 -17.53 -2.97
C ARG A 179 -22.94 -17.69 -4.50
N ASP A 180 -21.80 -17.34 -5.10
CA ASP A 180 -21.60 -17.53 -6.54
C ASP A 180 -21.56 -19.02 -6.93
N GLU A 181 -21.05 -19.88 -6.05
CA GLU A 181 -21.07 -21.34 -6.24
C GLU A 181 -22.48 -21.93 -6.07
N GLU A 182 -23.26 -21.41 -5.12
CA GLU A 182 -24.66 -21.82 -4.91
C GLU A 182 -25.59 -21.34 -6.02
N ALA A 183 -25.37 -20.14 -6.57
CA ALA A 183 -26.17 -19.59 -7.67
C ALA A 183 -25.87 -20.25 -9.05
N LYS A 184 -24.77 -21.00 -9.15
CA LYS A 184 -24.39 -21.77 -10.35
C LYS A 184 -24.89 -23.22 -10.33
N LYS A 185 -25.51 -23.66 -9.24
CA LYS A 185 -26.20 -24.96 -9.13
C LYS A 185 -27.68 -24.82 -9.44
#